data_AF-A0A1J5TUD1-F1
#
_entry.id   AF-A0A1J5TUD1-F1
#
_cell.length_a   1.000
_cell.length_b   1.000
_cell.length_c   1.000
_cell.angle_alpha   90.00
_cell.angle_beta   90.00
_cell.angle_gamma   90.00
#
_symmetry.space_group_name_H-M   'P 1'
#
loop_
_entity.id
_entity.type
_entity.pdbx_description
1 polymer ?
#
loop_
_entity_poly.entity_id
_entity_poly.type
_entity_poly.pdbx_seq_one_letter_code
_entity_poly.pdbx_strand_id
1 'polypeptide(L)'
;MSTEELSKEQQILRLMRKTLGSVVRDATPLGGRPNPLKDSTIQEIKDCFALISEREKELAAQLGFDQAKPYYNDGEPQVSNVINFVKPTKE
;
A
#
# COMPACT_ATOMS: atom_id res chain seq x y z
N MET A 1 -14.38 -12.43 -16.03
CA MET A 1 -14.89 -11.38 -15.13
C MET A 1 -15.37 -10.23 -15.99
N SER A 2 -16.62 -9.83 -15.82
CA SER A 2 -17.14 -8.61 -16.42
C SER A 2 -16.55 -7.38 -15.72
N THR A 3 -16.51 -6.23 -16.40
CA THR A 3 -16.01 -4.97 -15.83
C THR A 3 -16.78 -4.55 -14.58
N GLU A 4 -18.08 -4.84 -14.51
CA GLU A 4 -18.92 -4.57 -13.34
C GLU A 4 -18.52 -5.40 -12.12
N GLU A 5 -18.17 -6.68 -12.33
CA GLU A 5 -17.68 -7.57 -11.26
C GLU A 5 -16.34 -7.07 -10.71
N LEU A 6 -15.40 -6.71 -11.59
CA LEU A 6 -14.10 -6.13 -11.20
C LEU A 6 -14.27 -4.84 -10.39
N SER A 7 -15.20 -3.97 -10.81
CA SER A 7 -15.50 -2.71 -10.12
C SER A 7 -16.06 -2.94 -8.71
N LYS A 8 -16.99 -3.90 -8.54
CA LYS A 8 -17.52 -4.26 -7.22
C LYS A 8 -16.43 -4.83 -6.31
N GLU A 9 -15.57 -5.70 -6.84
CA GLU A 9 -14.48 -6.29 -6.08
C GLU A 9 -13.47 -5.22 -5.60
N GLN A 10 -13.10 -4.28 -6.48
CA GLN A 10 -12.25 -3.14 -6.10
C GLN A 10 -12.88 -2.29 -4.99
N GLN A 11 -14.19 -2.04 -5.05
CA GLN A 11 -14.90 -1.29 -4.01
C GLN A 11 -14.84 -2.02 -2.66
N ILE A 12 -15.05 -3.35 -2.66
CA ILE A 12 -14.96 -4.19 -1.46
C ILE A 12 -13.55 -4.14 -0.87
N LEU A 13 -12.51 -4.39 -1.68
CA LEU A 13 -11.12 -4.38 -1.21
C LEU A 13 -10.70 -3.01 -0.66
N ARG A 14 -11.12 -1.93 -1.32
CA ARG A 14 -10.87 -0.57 -0.83
C ARG A 14 -11.54 -0.31 0.51
N LEU A 15 -12.77 -0.79 0.71
CA LEU A 15 -13.48 -0.64 1.98
C LEU A 15 -12.81 -1.48 3.07
N MET A 16 -12.49 -2.74 2.79
CA MET A 16 -11.78 -3.65 3.70
C MET A 16 -10.46 -3.03 4.19
N ARG A 17 -9.62 -2.55 3.26
CA ARG A 17 -8.35 -1.90 3.57
C ARG A 17 -8.52 -0.66 4.44
N LYS A 18 -9.51 0.19 4.15
CA LYS A 18 -9.83 1.38 4.96
C LYS A 18 -10.27 1.00 6.38
N THR A 19 -11.19 0.06 6.50
CA THR A 19 -11.72 -0.39 7.79
C THR A 19 -10.62 -1.00 8.64
N LEU A 20 -9.83 -1.92 8.09
CA LEU A 20 -8.72 -2.54 8.80
C LEU A 20 -7.66 -1.49 9.20
N GLY A 21 -7.39 -0.52 8.33
CA GLY A 21 -6.48 0.59 8.64
C GLY A 21 -6.99 1.48 9.79
N SER A 22 -8.30 1.69 9.90
CA SER A 22 -8.90 2.39 11.04
C SER A 22 -8.72 1.61 12.33
N VAL A 23 -9.01 0.31 12.30
CA VAL A 23 -8.83 -0.58 13.46
C VAL A 23 -7.38 -0.59 13.95
N VAL A 24 -6.42 -0.69 13.03
CA VAL A 24 -4.99 -0.62 13.37
C VAL A 24 -4.63 0.72 13.99
N ARG A 25 -5.13 1.84 13.45
CA ARG A 25 -4.90 3.18 14.00
C ARG A 25 -5.43 3.30 15.42
N ASP A 26 -6.64 2.81 15.67
CA ASP A 26 -7.29 2.88 16.97
C ASP A 26 -6.62 1.95 18.01
N ALA A 27 -6.13 0.79 17.56
CA ALA A 27 -5.42 -0.16 18.41
C ALA A 27 -3.95 0.21 18.67
N THR A 28 -3.34 1.04 17.82
CA THR A 28 -1.92 1.39 17.96
C THR A 28 -1.72 2.28 19.20
N PRO A 29 -0.95 1.83 20.21
CA PRO A 29 -0.78 2.60 21.43
C PRO A 29 0.02 3.88 21.19
N LEU A 30 -0.38 4.97 21.85
CA LEU A 30 0.43 6.19 21.91
C LEU A 30 1.58 6.01 22.91
N GLY A 31 2.82 6.10 22.42
CA GLY A 31 4.06 6.34 23.17
C GLY A 31 4.32 5.43 24.38
N GLY A 32 5.28 4.51 24.25
CA GLY A 32 5.81 3.70 25.37
C GLY A 32 4.84 2.71 26.03
N ARG A 33 3.57 2.72 25.63
CA ARG A 33 2.56 1.75 26.09
C ARG A 33 2.65 0.46 25.28
N PRO A 34 2.40 -0.71 25.90
CA PRO A 34 2.36 -1.98 25.19
C PRO A 34 1.19 -2.01 24.18
N ASN A 35 1.38 -2.73 23.08
CA ASN A 35 0.33 -2.93 22.08
C ASN A 35 -0.77 -3.84 22.66
N PRO A 36 -2.06 -3.49 22.53
CA PRO A 36 -3.15 -4.35 22.97
C PRO A 36 -3.28 -5.64 22.15
N LEU A 37 -2.73 -5.69 20.93
CA LEU A 37 -2.71 -6.86 20.07
C LEU A 37 -1.44 -7.69 20.30
N LYS A 38 -1.59 -9.02 20.18
CA LYS A 38 -0.46 -9.95 20.20
C LYS A 38 0.37 -9.78 18.93
N ASP A 39 1.67 -10.06 19.01
CA ASP A 39 2.58 -9.99 17.84
C ASP A 39 2.11 -10.87 16.68
N SER A 40 1.54 -12.06 16.97
CA SER A 40 0.97 -12.94 15.95
C SER A 40 -0.20 -12.30 15.21
N THR A 41 -1.11 -11.64 15.94
CA THR A 41 -2.25 -10.92 15.35
C THR A 41 -1.78 -9.74 14.51
N ILE A 42 -0.74 -9.02 14.95
CA ILE A 42 -0.14 -7.94 14.16
C ILE A 42 0.44 -8.49 12.85
N GLN A 43 1.07 -9.66 12.89
CA GLN A 43 1.61 -10.31 11.70
C GLN A 43 0.50 -10.75 10.75
N GLU A 44 -0.56 -11.41 11.26
CA GLU A 44 -1.73 -11.79 10.47
C GLU A 44 -2.39 -10.58 9.77
N ILE A 45 -2.48 -9.44 10.46
CA ILE A 45 -2.99 -8.18 9.87
C ILE A 45 -2.10 -7.70 8.72
N LYS A 46 -0.77 -7.74 8.87
CA LYS A 46 0.17 -7.37 7.80
C LYS A 46 0.04 -8.29 6.59
N ASP A 47 -0.07 -9.59 6.83
CA ASP A 47 -0.23 -10.59 5.77
C ASP A 47 -1.56 -10.37 5.02
N CYS A 48 -2.63 -10.01 5.74
CA CYS A 48 -3.90 -9.64 5.13
C CYS A 48 -3.79 -8.38 4.25
N PHE A 49 -3.08 -7.33 4.70
CA PHE A 49 -2.82 -6.15 3.85
C PHE A 49 -2.00 -6.49 2.61
N ALA A 50 -1.05 -7.42 2.70
CA ALA A 50 -0.27 -7.89 1.56
C ALA A 50 -1.18 -8.58 0.53
N LEU A 51 -2.05 -9.49 0.95
CA LEU A 51 -3.02 -10.17 0.08
C LEU A 51 -3.99 -9.19 -0.59
N ILE A 52 -4.51 -8.21 0.17
CA ILE A 52 -5.37 -7.16 -0.41
C ILE A 52 -4.61 -6.39 -1.49
N SER A 53 -3.35 -6.01 -1.22
CA SER A 53 -2.54 -5.22 -2.15
C SER A 53 -2.20 -6.00 -3.42
N GLU A 54 -1.87 -7.29 -3.30
CA GLU A 54 -1.64 -8.18 -4.43
C GLU A 54 -2.89 -8.29 -5.30
N ARG A 55 -4.05 -8.50 -4.68
CA ARG A 55 -5.31 -8.60 -5.42
C ARG A 55 -5.70 -7.29 -6.09
N GLU A 56 -5.52 -6.15 -5.42
CA GLU A 56 -5.76 -4.83 -6.01
C GLU A 56 -4.86 -4.60 -7.24
N LYS A 57 -3.61 -5.06 -7.20
CA LYS A 57 -2.68 -5.01 -8.34
C LYS A 57 -3.16 -5.87 -9.51
N GLU A 58 -3.62 -7.10 -9.25
CA GLU A 58 -4.20 -7.97 -10.28
C GLU A 58 -5.41 -7.33 -10.97
N LEU A 59 -6.33 -6.77 -10.19
CA LEU A 59 -7.52 -6.10 -10.71
C LEU A 59 -7.16 -4.87 -11.55
N ALA A 60 -6.17 -4.09 -11.12
CA ALA A 60 -5.67 -2.94 -11.87
C ALA A 60 -5.07 -3.37 -13.22
N ALA A 61 -4.26 -4.45 -13.25
CA ALA A 61 -3.69 -4.98 -14.47
C ALA A 61 -4.77 -5.48 -15.45
N GLN A 62 -5.82 -6.13 -14.95
CA GLN A 62 -6.95 -6.61 -15.78
C GLN A 62 -7.75 -5.46 -16.42
N LEU A 63 -7.84 -4.32 -15.76
CA LEU A 63 -8.51 -3.12 -16.27
C LEU A 63 -7.60 -2.24 -17.13
N GLY A 64 -6.33 -2.63 -17.33
CA GLY A 64 -5.36 -1.83 -18.06
C GLY A 64 -4.98 -0.52 -17.35
N PHE A 65 -5.18 -0.43 -16.03
CA PHE A 65 -4.64 0.68 -15.25
C PHE A 65 -3.12 0.53 -15.20
N ASP A 66 -2.42 1.41 -15.90
CA ASP A 66 -0.97 1.53 -15.79
C ASP A 66 -0.61 1.97 -14.37
N GLN A 67 0.38 1.30 -13.77
CA GLN A 67 0.97 1.69 -12.49
C GLN A 67 1.89 2.92 -12.64
N ALA A 68 1.95 3.51 -13.83
CA ALA A 68 2.69 4.73 -14.10
C ALA A 68 2.34 5.82 -13.08
N LYS A 69 3.37 6.41 -12.48
CA LYS A 69 3.24 7.62 -11.69
C LYS A 69 2.60 8.70 -12.56
N PRO A 70 1.66 9.50 -12.03
CA PRO A 70 1.13 10.65 -12.75
C PRO A 70 2.29 11.52 -13.25
N TYR A 71 2.33 11.78 -14.55
CA TYR A 71 3.25 12.74 -15.15
C TYR A 71 2.44 13.84 -15.82
N TYR A 72 3.02 15.04 -15.90
CA TYR A 72 2.42 16.13 -16.65
C TYR A 72 2.53 15.80 -18.14
N ASN A 73 1.42 15.91 -18.88
CA ASN A 73 1.39 15.67 -20.33
C ASN A 73 2.31 16.62 -21.11
N ASP A 74 2.61 17.80 -20.54
CA ASP A 74 3.42 18.84 -21.17
C ASP A 74 4.89 18.82 -20.72
N GLY A 75 5.29 17.88 -19.86
CA GLY A 75 6.64 17.79 -19.31
C GLY A 75 7.51 16.76 -20.04
N GLU A 76 8.82 17.02 -20.11
CA GLU A 76 9.76 15.98 -20.54
C GLU A 76 9.75 14.79 -19.54
N PRO A 77 9.92 13.55 -20.02
CA PRO A 77 9.95 12.37 -19.17
C PRO A 77 11.02 12.52 -18.08
N GLN A 78 10.59 12.46 -16.81
CA GLN A 78 11.45 12.64 -15.65
C GLN A 78 12.46 11.49 -15.57
N VAL A 79 13.70 11.76 -15.99
CA VAL A 79 14.83 10.83 -15.79
C VAL A 79 15.18 10.84 -14.31
N SER A 80 15.09 9.70 -13.64
CA SER A 80 15.40 9.60 -12.21
C SER A 80 16.88 9.93 -11.97
N ASN A 81 17.15 11.06 -11.31
CA ASN A 81 18.52 11.47 -10.99
C ASN A 81 18.95 10.76 -9.68
N VAL A 82 19.71 9.67 -9.82
CA VAL A 82 20.17 8.86 -8.68
C VAL A 82 21.39 9.53 -8.05
N ILE A 83 21.27 9.95 -6.78
CA ILE A 83 22.36 10.58 -6.02
C ILE A 83 22.99 9.52 -5.11
N ASN A 84 24.27 9.21 -5.32
CA ASN A 84 25.02 8.26 -4.49
C ASN A 84 25.61 8.97 -3.26
N PHE A 85 25.16 8.60 -2.06
CA PHE A 85 25.75 9.09 -0.82
C PHE A 85 26.94 8.22 -0.40
N VAL A 86 28.13 8.82 -0.36
CA VAL A 86 29.32 8.19 0.22
C VAL A 86 29.29 8.39 1.73
N LYS A 87 29.48 7.32 2.52
CA LYS A 87 29.61 7.42 3.98
C LYS A 87 30.88 8.22 4.34
N PRO A 88 30.80 9.26 5.19
CA PRO A 88 32.00 9.93 5.68
C PRO A 88 32.79 8.99 6.59
N THR A 89 34.11 8.98 6.42
CA THR A 89 35.05 8.25 7.28
C THR A 89 35.06 8.92 8.66
N LYS A 90 34.89 8.13 9.73
CA LYS A 90 35.02 8.62 11.11
C LYS A 90 36.50 8.92 11.40
N GLU A 91 36.81 10.17 11.75
CA GLU A 91 38.04 10.53 12.48
C GLU A 91 37.94 10.14 13.97
#